data_AF-A0A4Y2UBB5-F1
#
_entry.id   AF-A0A4Y2UBB5-F1
#
_cell.length_a   1.000
_cell.length_b   1.000
_cell.length_c   1.000
_cell.angle_alpha   90.00
_cell.angle_beta   90.00
_cell.angle_gamma   90.00
#
_symmetry.space_group_name_H-M   'P 1'
#
loop_
_entity.id
_entity.type
_entity.pdbx_description
1 polymer ?
#
loop_
_entity_poly.entity_id
_entity_poly.type
_entity_poly.pdbx_seq_one_letter_code
_entity_poly.pdbx_strand_id
1 'polypeptide(L)'
;MIVLGFYTTLLCYTGSGPIWPEYATNPVCKENWWRYLLYINNFELSVKSCMLWCWHLAAEMQVYVLSPIFLLSLLSFVQLDLYIGDLESFLDRIWMYIDSLYYKPYTRISPYLIGVLLGYHFYGKNFKDIRNRW
;
A
#
# COMPACT_ATOMS: atom_id res chain seq x y z
N MET A 1 -4.49 -5.77 -6.27
CA MET A 1 -4.66 -6.79 -7.33
C MET A 1 -4.92 -6.22 -8.71
N ILE A 2 -5.89 -5.33 -8.87
CA ILE A 2 -6.15 -4.65 -10.16
C ILE A 2 -4.88 -3.96 -10.70
N VAL A 3 -4.14 -3.27 -9.82
CA VAL A 3 -2.88 -2.60 -10.19
C VAL A 3 -1.80 -3.58 -10.66
N LEU A 4 -1.69 -4.75 -10.02
CA LEU A 4 -0.75 -5.80 -10.44
C LEU A 4 -1.11 -6.31 -11.84
N GLY A 5 -2.40 -6.62 -12.09
CA GLY A 5 -2.85 -7.08 -13.41
C GLY A 5 -2.65 -6.03 -14.51
N PHE A 6 -2.93 -4.77 -14.20
CA PHE A 6 -2.67 -3.66 -15.12
C PHE A 6 -1.18 -3.52 -15.44
N TYR A 7 -0.32 -3.54 -14.42
CA TYR A 7 1.12 -3.40 -14.57
C TYR A 7 1.76 -4.53 -15.39
N THR A 8 1.24 -5.76 -15.27
CA THR A 8 1.79 -6.92 -15.98
C THR A 8 1.27 -7.10 -17.40
N THR A 9 0.04 -6.68 -17.71
CA THR A 9 -0.61 -6.98 -19.00
C THR A 9 -0.93 -5.75 -19.83
N LEU A 10 -1.40 -4.66 -19.22
CA LEU A 10 -1.94 -3.50 -19.93
C LEU A 10 -0.93 -2.38 -20.10
N LEU A 11 0.06 -2.27 -19.20
CA LEU A 11 1.03 -1.18 -19.17
C LEU A 11 1.70 -0.93 -20.53
N CYS A 12 2.07 -1.99 -21.23
CA CYS A 12 2.79 -1.92 -22.50
C CYS A 12 1.93 -1.40 -23.66
N TYR A 13 0.61 -1.45 -23.54
CA TYR A 13 -0.32 -0.89 -24.53
C TYR A 13 -0.66 0.59 -24.28
N THR A 14 -0.21 1.16 -23.15
CA THR A 14 -0.60 2.52 -22.75
C THR A 14 0.27 3.62 -23.32
N GLY A 15 1.39 3.29 -23.98
CA GLY A 15 2.21 4.27 -24.68
C GLY A 15 3.43 3.65 -25.36
N SER A 16 4.29 4.51 -25.89
CA SER A 16 5.59 4.15 -26.47
C SER A 16 6.67 5.16 -26.04
N GLY A 17 7.89 4.70 -25.79
CA GLY A 17 8.99 5.57 -25.36
C GLY A 17 10.29 4.81 -25.06
N PRO A 18 11.43 5.50 -24.97
CA PRO A 18 12.75 4.87 -24.80
C PRO A 18 12.97 4.16 -23.45
N ILE A 19 12.15 4.50 -22.44
CA ILE A 19 12.14 3.85 -21.12
C ILE A 19 11.02 2.80 -21.05
N TRP A 20 10.15 2.75 -22.06
CA TRP A 20 8.96 1.92 -22.03
C TRP A 20 9.29 0.46 -22.36
N PRO A 21 8.69 -0.50 -21.66
CA PRO A 21 9.05 -1.89 -21.81
C PRO A 21 8.61 -2.42 -23.16
N GLU A 22 9.53 -3.11 -23.84
CA GLU A 22 9.24 -3.79 -25.10
C GLU A 22 8.59 -5.17 -24.91
N TYR A 23 8.62 -5.71 -23.69
CA TYR A 23 8.00 -6.99 -23.37
C TYR A 23 6.47 -6.84 -23.25
N ALA A 24 5.68 -7.75 -23.80
CA ALA A 24 4.21 -7.74 -23.60
C ALA A 24 3.79 -8.13 -22.16
N THR A 25 4.66 -8.85 -21.44
CA THR A 25 4.45 -9.23 -20.04
C THR A 25 5.78 -9.18 -19.32
N ASN A 26 5.83 -8.50 -18.18
CA ASN A 26 7.07 -8.38 -17.40
C ASN A 26 7.50 -9.77 -16.90
N PRO A 27 8.70 -10.26 -17.29
CA PRO A 27 9.14 -11.62 -16.95
C PRO A 27 9.35 -11.80 -15.44
N VAL A 28 9.84 -10.77 -14.74
CA VAL A 28 10.03 -10.76 -13.28
C VAL A 28 8.67 -10.85 -12.58
N CYS A 29 7.67 -10.11 -13.08
CA CYS A 29 6.31 -10.20 -12.57
C CYS A 29 5.67 -11.55 -12.83
N LYS A 30 5.90 -12.17 -13.99
CA LYS A 30 5.34 -13.50 -14.31
C LYS A 30 5.81 -14.58 -13.33
N GLU A 31 7.03 -14.48 -12.83
CA GLU A 31 7.57 -15.43 -11.85
C GLU A 31 7.15 -15.11 -10.41
N ASN A 32 7.10 -13.82 -10.05
CA ASN A 32 6.94 -13.38 -8.65
C ASN A 32 5.57 -12.76 -8.30
N TRP A 33 4.60 -12.69 -9.21
CA TRP A 33 3.29 -12.05 -8.97
C TRP A 33 2.57 -12.58 -7.72
N TRP A 34 2.66 -13.88 -7.44
CA TRP A 34 2.01 -14.54 -6.31
C TRP A 34 2.53 -14.01 -4.95
N ARG A 35 3.79 -13.54 -4.89
CA ARG A 35 4.38 -12.94 -3.69
C ARG A 35 3.70 -11.62 -3.32
N TYR A 36 3.23 -10.87 -4.33
CA TYR A 36 2.48 -9.62 -4.15
C TYR A 36 1.02 -9.85 -3.73
N LEU A 37 0.47 -11.02 -4.04
CA LEU A 37 -0.84 -11.46 -3.54
C LEU A 37 -0.81 -11.78 -2.05
N LEU A 38 0.25 -12.47 -1.64
CA LEU A 38 0.46 -12.90 -0.26
C LEU A 38 1.13 -11.83 0.62
N TYR A 39 1.46 -10.65 0.06
CA TYR A 39 2.19 -9.59 0.75
C TYR A 39 3.51 -10.07 1.40
N ILE A 40 4.26 -10.93 0.70
CA ILE A 40 5.58 -11.43 1.13
C ILE A 40 6.71 -10.91 0.24
N ASN A 41 6.40 -10.04 -0.71
CA ASN A 41 7.37 -9.43 -1.63
C ASN A 41 8.37 -8.47 -0.94
N ASN A 42 8.24 -8.24 0.37
CA ASN A 42 9.19 -7.47 1.18
C ASN A 42 10.54 -8.20 1.39
N PHE A 43 10.55 -9.54 1.35
CA PHE A 43 11.76 -10.34 1.56
C PHE A 43 12.56 -10.61 0.27
N GLU A 44 12.10 -10.08 -0.85
CA GLU A 44 12.73 -10.27 -2.15
C GLU A 44 13.81 -9.21 -2.38
N LEU A 45 14.91 -9.58 -3.04
CA LEU A 45 15.93 -8.61 -3.44
C LEU A 45 15.32 -7.59 -4.44
N SER A 46 15.78 -6.34 -4.38
CA SER A 46 15.23 -5.24 -5.21
C SER A 46 15.24 -5.54 -6.71
N VAL A 47 16.24 -6.26 -7.21
CA VAL A 47 16.38 -6.66 -8.62
C VAL A 47 15.38 -7.72 -9.09
N LYS A 48 14.79 -8.49 -8.16
CA LYS A 48 13.76 -9.50 -8.45
C LYS A 48 12.34 -9.01 -8.13
N SER A 49 12.22 -7.71 -7.81
CA SER A 49 10.94 -7.07 -7.52
C SER A 49 10.26 -6.59 -8.81
N CYS A 50 9.08 -7.15 -9.10
CA CYS A 50 8.17 -6.72 -10.15
C CYS A 50 7.74 -5.26 -10.00
N MET A 51 7.29 -4.87 -8.81
CA MET A 51 6.88 -3.52 -8.45
C MET A 51 7.63 -3.12 -7.19
N LEU A 52 8.68 -2.33 -7.34
CA LEU A 52 9.58 -2.00 -6.25
C LEU A 52 8.82 -1.35 -5.09
N TRP A 53 7.95 -0.37 -5.36
CA TRP A 53 7.18 0.37 -4.35
C TRP A 53 6.26 -0.49 -3.48
N CYS A 54 5.84 -1.67 -3.95
CA CYS A 54 4.96 -2.56 -3.19
C CYS A 54 5.63 -3.25 -2.01
N TRP A 55 6.95 -3.14 -1.84
CA TRP A 55 7.67 -3.69 -0.69
C TRP A 55 7.19 -3.08 0.64
N HIS A 56 7.03 -1.75 0.69
CA HIS A 56 6.50 -1.04 1.85
C HIS A 56 5.05 -1.44 2.16
N LEU A 57 4.21 -1.59 1.13
CA LEU A 57 2.81 -1.96 1.31
C LEU A 57 2.67 -3.36 1.95
N ALA A 58 3.56 -4.28 1.57
CA ALA A 58 3.65 -5.60 2.20
C ALA A 58 4.12 -5.54 3.65
N ALA A 59 5.13 -4.71 3.95
CA ALA A 59 5.59 -4.49 5.32
C ALA A 59 4.48 -3.92 6.21
N GLU A 60 3.73 -2.92 5.72
CA GLU A 60 2.58 -2.35 6.45
C GLU A 60 1.53 -3.41 6.77
N MET A 61 1.20 -4.28 5.83
CA MET A 61 0.19 -5.32 6.03
C MET A 61 0.64 -6.39 7.04
N GLN A 62 1.93 -6.74 7.03
CA GLN A 62 2.51 -7.66 8.03
C GLN A 62 2.50 -7.06 9.43
N VAL A 63 2.92 -5.79 9.58
CA VAL A 63 2.88 -5.08 10.87
C VAL A 63 1.44 -4.92 11.35
N TYR A 64 0.49 -4.70 10.45
CA TYR A 64 -0.93 -4.63 10.77
C TYR A 64 -1.50 -5.95 11.32
N VAL A 65 -1.12 -7.09 10.71
CA VAL A 65 -1.54 -8.41 11.21
C VAL A 65 -0.86 -8.74 12.55
N LEU A 66 0.39 -8.31 12.75
CA LEU A 66 1.12 -8.53 14.00
C LEU A 66 0.74 -7.56 15.12
N SER A 67 0.20 -6.38 14.81
CA SER A 67 -0.12 -5.37 15.81
C SER A 67 -1.08 -5.85 16.90
N PRO A 68 -2.18 -6.58 16.64
CA PRO A 68 -3.03 -7.08 17.72
C PRO A 68 -2.33 -8.09 18.61
N ILE A 69 -1.43 -8.93 18.08
CA ILE A 69 -0.65 -9.89 18.88
C ILE A 69 0.31 -9.14 19.80
N PHE A 70 0.97 -8.10 19.30
CA PHE A 70 1.83 -7.25 20.09
C PHE A 70 1.06 -6.50 21.18
N LEU A 71 -0.13 -5.96 20.86
CA LEU A 71 -1.01 -5.31 21.84
C LEU A 71 -1.50 -6.28 22.91
N LEU A 72 -1.87 -7.51 22.55
CA LEU A 72 -2.25 -8.56 23.50
C LEU A 72 -1.08 -8.95 24.42
N SER A 73 0.12 -9.13 23.85
CA SER A 73 1.34 -9.41 24.63
C SER A 73 1.70 -8.29 25.61
N LEU A 74 1.32 -7.05 25.29
CA LEU A 74 1.56 -5.89 26.14
C LEU A 74 0.48 -5.75 27.23
N LEU A 75 -0.76 -6.15 26.93
CA LEU A 75 -1.86 -6.23 27.90
C LEU A 75 -1.66 -7.37 28.92
N SER A 76 -1.09 -8.51 28.51
CA SER A 76 -0.77 -9.61 29.43
C SER A 76 0.30 -9.24 30.48
N PHE A 77 1.15 -8.26 30.19
CA PHE A 77 2.11 -7.72 31.16
C PHE A 77 1.46 -6.76 32.17
N VAL A 78 0.23 -6.28 31.93
CA VAL A 78 -0.44 -5.27 32.75
C VAL A 78 -1.35 -5.87 33.83
N GLN A 79 -2.04 -7.01 33.62
CA GLN A 79 -2.61 -7.81 34.72
C GLN A 79 -3.09 -9.18 34.22
N LEU A 80 -2.56 -10.26 34.83
CA LEU A 80 -3.08 -11.62 34.75
C LEU A 80 -4.39 -11.73 35.54
N ASP A 81 -5.53 -11.74 34.86
CA ASP A 81 -6.72 -12.49 35.26
C ASP A 81 -7.69 -12.62 34.08
N LEU A 82 -8.26 -13.82 33.92
CA LEU A 82 -9.46 -14.20 33.13
C LEU A 82 -9.35 -14.71 31.68
N TYR A 83 -9.00 -16.00 31.63
CA TYR A 83 -9.61 -17.10 30.86
C TYR A 83 -10.91 -16.81 30.03
N ILE A 84 -10.83 -17.14 28.73
CA ILE A 84 -11.87 -17.61 27.77
C ILE A 84 -13.03 -16.64 27.40
N GLY A 85 -13.24 -15.52 28.10
CA GLY A 85 -14.02 -14.38 27.57
C GLY A 85 -13.26 -13.53 26.54
N ASP A 86 -11.99 -13.86 26.30
CA ASP A 86 -11.04 -13.02 25.58
C ASP A 86 -11.24 -12.97 24.07
N LEU A 87 -11.71 -14.04 23.41
CA LEU A 87 -11.81 -14.02 21.94
C LEU A 87 -12.95 -13.12 21.46
N GLU A 88 -14.11 -13.17 22.09
CA GLU A 88 -15.28 -12.35 21.72
C GLU A 88 -15.01 -10.87 22.03
N SER A 89 -14.48 -10.59 23.22
CA SER A 89 -14.09 -9.22 23.60
C SER A 89 -12.91 -8.67 22.78
N PHE A 90 -11.98 -9.52 22.33
CA PHE A 90 -10.92 -9.15 21.41
C PHE A 90 -11.45 -8.85 20.01
N LEU A 91 -12.37 -9.67 19.49
CA LEU A 91 -13.03 -9.42 18.22
C LEU A 91 -13.82 -8.11 18.29
N ASP A 92 -14.51 -7.81 19.39
CA ASP A 92 -15.19 -6.52 19.61
C ASP A 92 -14.21 -5.33 19.62
N ARG A 93 -13.03 -5.48 20.23
CA ARG A 93 -11.98 -4.45 20.18
C ARG A 93 -11.45 -4.25 18.76
N ILE A 94 -11.28 -5.33 17.99
CA ILE A 94 -10.91 -5.25 16.57
C ILE A 94 -12.00 -4.51 15.80
N TRP A 95 -13.27 -4.85 15.99
CA TRP A 95 -14.39 -4.19 15.31
C TRP A 95 -14.48 -2.71 15.68
N MET A 96 -14.32 -2.37 16.96
CA MET A 96 -14.28 -0.98 17.42
C MET A 96 -13.09 -0.20 16.85
N TYR A 97 -11.92 -0.85 16.70
CA TYR A 97 -10.77 -0.26 16.04
C TYR A 97 -11.06 -0.01 14.55
N ILE A 98 -11.60 -1.01 13.83
CA ILE A 98 -11.96 -0.88 12.42
C ILE A 98 -13.00 0.25 12.23
N ASP A 99 -14.05 0.32 13.03
CA ASP A 99 -15.08 1.34 12.87
C ASP A 99 -14.62 2.74 13.28
N SER A 100 -13.81 2.85 14.34
CA SER A 100 -13.40 4.16 14.86
C SER A 100 -12.27 4.80 14.04
N LEU A 101 -11.36 4.00 13.47
CA LEU A 101 -10.14 4.46 12.80
C LEU A 101 -10.08 4.12 11.31
N TYR A 102 -10.58 2.96 10.89
CA TYR A 102 -10.42 2.47 9.51
C TYR A 102 -11.54 2.94 8.59
N TYR A 103 -12.80 2.85 9.00
CA TYR A 103 -13.92 3.27 8.16
C TYR A 103 -13.92 4.78 7.92
N LYS A 104 -13.36 5.59 8.84
CA LYS A 104 -13.41 7.06 8.75
C LYS A 104 -12.41 7.59 7.71
N PRO A 105 -12.88 8.01 6.51
CA PRO A 105 -11.99 8.43 5.42
C PRO A 105 -11.29 9.77 5.70
N TYR A 106 -11.78 10.52 6.69
CA TYR A 106 -11.33 11.87 7.04
C TYR A 106 -9.86 11.91 7.50
N THR A 107 -9.31 10.80 7.99
CA THR A 107 -7.88 10.71 8.37
C THR A 107 -6.94 10.57 7.17
N ARG A 108 -7.48 10.22 6.00
CA ARG A 108 -6.75 9.99 4.74
C ARG A 108 -7.01 11.07 3.69
N ILE A 109 -7.78 12.11 4.01
CA ILE A 109 -8.12 13.22 3.10
C ILE A 109 -6.99 14.25 2.97
N SER A 110 -6.03 14.27 3.92
CA SER A 110 -4.93 15.24 3.93
C SER A 110 -4.04 15.21 2.67
N PRO A 111 -3.57 14.06 2.14
CA PRO A 111 -2.80 14.05 0.89
C PRO A 111 -3.62 14.52 -0.32
N TYR A 112 -4.93 14.25 -0.35
CA TYR A 112 -5.81 14.70 -1.43
C TYR A 112 -5.96 16.22 -1.45
N LEU A 113 -6.19 16.84 -0.28
CA LEU A 113 -6.28 18.29 -0.16
C LEU A 113 -4.98 18.98 -0.56
N ILE A 114 -3.83 18.45 -0.13
CA ILE A 114 -2.51 18.98 -0.50
C ILE A 114 -2.30 18.90 -2.02
N GLY A 115 -2.66 17.77 -2.64
CA GLY A 115 -2.57 17.58 -4.09
C GLY A 115 -3.46 18.53 -4.90
N VAL A 116 -4.71 18.74 -4.47
CA VAL A 116 -5.64 19.68 -5.13
C VAL A 116 -5.14 21.13 -5.01
N LEU A 117 -4.65 21.53 -3.84
CA LEU A 117 -4.10 22.87 -3.62
C LEU A 117 -2.84 23.13 -4.46
N LEU A 118 -1.93 22.15 -4.51
CA LEU A 118 -0.76 22.21 -5.40
C LEU A 118 -1.17 22.30 -6.87
N GLY A 119 -2.13 21.48 -7.30
CA GLY A 119 -2.67 21.53 -8.67
C GLY A 119 -3.27 22.88 -9.03
N TYR A 120 -4.04 23.49 -8.13
CA TYR A 120 -4.62 24.83 -8.32
C TYR A 120 -3.54 25.91 -8.37
N HIS A 121 -2.50 25.82 -7.52
CA HIS A 121 -1.37 26.75 -7.57
C HIS A 121 -0.62 26.68 -8.92
N PHE A 122 -0.46 25.48 -9.47
CA PHE A 122 0.19 25.29 -10.77
C PHE A 122 -0.71 25.64 -11.96
N TYR A 123 -2.03 25.54 -11.84
CA TYR A 123 -2.97 25.84 -12.92
C TYR A 123 -2.87 27.30 -13.41
N GLY A 124 -2.60 28.25 -12.51
CA GLY A 124 -2.45 29.67 -12.85
C GLY A 124 -1.06 30.07 -13.37
N LYS A 125 -0.03 29.23 -13.18
CA LYS A 125 1.31 29.47 -13.73
C LYS A 125 1.40 28.79 -15.08
N ASN A 126 1.50 29.57 -16.15
CA ASN A 126 1.60 29.08 -17.52
C ASN A 126 2.61 27.92 -17.63
N PHE A 127 2.10 26.70 -17.87
CA PHE A 127 2.87 25.48 -18.15
C PHE A 127 3.85 25.64 -19.34
N LYS A 128 3.71 26.73 -20.10
CA LYS A 128 4.62 27.13 -21.18
C LYS A 128 6.03 27.51 -20.68
N ASP A 129 6.17 28.05 -19.48
CA ASP A 129 7.48 28.51 -19.00
C ASP A 129 8.39 27.36 -18.52
N ILE A 130 7.79 26.28 -18.00
CA ILE A 130 8.53 25.07 -17.56
C ILE A 130 9.03 24.25 -18.76
N ARG A 131 8.27 24.20 -19.86
CA ARG A 131 8.67 23.53 -21.11
C ARG A 131 9.81 24.21 -21.84
N ASN A 132 10.05 25.50 -21.60
CA ASN A 132 11.16 26.24 -22.22
C ASN A 132 12.46 26.16 -21.39
N ARG A 133 12.46 25.42 -20.27
CA ARG A 133 13.61 25.28 -19.35
C ARG A 133 14.24 23.89 -19.35
N TRP A 134 13.70 22.96 -20.14
CA TRP A 134 14.20 21.61 -20.36
C TRP A 134 14.44 21.39 -21.85
#